data_AF-A0A9D5SBM1-F1
#
_entry.id   AF-A0A9D5SBM1-F1
#
_cell.length_a   1.000
_cell.length_b   1.000
_cell.length_c   1.000
_cell.angle_alpha   90.00
_cell.angle_beta   90.00
_cell.angle_gamma   90.00
#
_symmetry.space_group_name_H-M   'P 1'
#
loop_
_entity.id
_entity.type
_entity.pdbx_description
1 polymer ?
#
loop_
_entity_poly.entity_id
_entity_poly.type
_entity_poly.pdbx_seq_one_letter_code
_entity_poly.pdbx_strand_id
1 'polypeptide(L)'
;MSDKLTPEQRHKCMSHIRAKDTKPEVVVRKWLWAEGFRYRLYVKGLPGSPDIVMKKYKTVIFINGCFWHGHNLAYRGENEDVVDSKCCRIPKTRTDFWIQKITRNMQRDYINVMRYKRAGWHVLTVWECQLKGKEQQLQTLMALSHKINSIILDSYRLPKRYDFEPEEEMAMVAEESFDYEKK
;
A
#
# COMPACT_ATOMS: atom_id res chain seq x y z
N MET A 1 -6.58 3.75 31.33
CA MET A 1 -7.94 3.60 31.87
C MET A 1 -8.18 2.11 32.07
N SER A 2 -8.90 1.73 33.13
CA SER A 2 -9.47 0.39 33.27
C SER A 2 -10.43 0.09 32.11
N ASP A 3 -10.64 -1.19 31.82
CA ASP A 3 -11.60 -1.60 30.80
C ASP A 3 -13.01 -1.12 31.20
N LYS A 4 -13.67 -0.39 30.30
CA LYS A 4 -15.02 0.12 30.52
C LYS A 4 -16.11 -0.93 30.22
N LEU A 5 -15.73 -2.06 29.62
CA LEU A 5 -16.64 -3.13 29.21
C LEU A 5 -16.57 -4.31 30.19
N THR A 6 -17.70 -4.97 30.40
CA THR A 6 -17.73 -6.26 31.10
C THR A 6 -17.00 -7.34 30.27
N PRO A 7 -16.56 -8.46 30.88
CA PRO A 7 -15.91 -9.55 30.13
C PRO A 7 -16.75 -10.06 28.95
N GLU A 8 -18.07 -10.19 29.11
CA GLU A 8 -18.99 -10.63 28.05
C GLU A 8 -19.08 -9.59 26.92
N GLN A 9 -19.20 -8.31 27.26
CA GLN A 9 -19.21 -7.22 26.28
C GLN A 9 -17.89 -7.15 25.51
N ARG A 10 -16.76 -7.34 26.21
CA ARG A 10 -15.43 -7.40 25.60
C ARG A 10 -15.32 -8.60 24.66
N HIS A 11 -15.77 -9.77 25.07
CA HIS A 11 -15.78 -10.97 24.25
C HIS A 11 -16.61 -10.77 22.97
N LYS A 12 -17.82 -10.22 23.09
CA LYS A 12 -18.67 -9.87 21.94
C LYS A 12 -18.05 -8.81 21.03
N CYS A 13 -17.39 -7.81 21.60
CA CYS A 13 -16.67 -6.80 20.82
C CYS A 13 -15.54 -7.44 20.01
N MET A 14 -14.73 -8.30 20.63
CA MET A 14 -13.62 -8.99 20.00
C MET A 14 -14.08 -9.97 18.91
N SER A 15 -15.22 -10.65 19.09
CA SER A 15 -15.75 -11.57 18.07
C SER A 15 -16.28 -10.87 16.83
N HIS A 16 -16.62 -9.58 16.92
CA HIS A 16 -17.05 -8.76 15.79
C HIS A 16 -15.88 -8.16 14.98
N ILE A 17 -14.64 -8.29 15.46
CA ILE A 17 -13.45 -7.79 14.75
C ILE A 17 -13.17 -8.73 13.58
N ARG A 18 -13.47 -8.25 12.37
CA ARG A 18 -13.24 -8.99 11.13
C ARG A 18 -11.78 -8.90 10.72
N ALA A 19 -11.24 -10.00 10.21
CA ALA A 19 -9.88 -10.07 9.66
C ALA A 19 -9.77 -9.53 8.22
N LYS A 20 -10.90 -9.32 7.54
CA LYS A 20 -10.98 -8.92 6.13
C LYS A 20 -12.20 -8.06 5.87
N ASP A 21 -12.18 -7.30 4.79
CA ASP A 21 -13.25 -6.40 4.37
C ASP A 21 -13.60 -5.39 5.47
N THR A 22 -12.57 -4.89 6.16
CA THR A 22 -12.74 -3.85 7.15
C THR A 22 -13.19 -2.54 6.48
N LYS A 23 -13.79 -1.64 7.26
CA LYS A 23 -14.21 -0.32 6.76
C LYS A 23 -13.09 0.45 6.01
N PRO A 24 -11.86 0.58 6.56
CA PRO A 24 -10.78 1.26 5.82
C PRO A 24 -10.41 0.55 4.52
N GLU A 25 -10.38 -0.79 4.49
CA GLU A 25 -10.13 -1.54 3.25
C GLU A 25 -11.19 -1.26 2.18
N VAL A 26 -12.48 -1.26 2.55
CA VAL A 26 -13.57 -0.98 1.62
C VAL A 26 -13.45 0.43 1.03
N VAL A 27 -13.09 1.43 1.85
CA VAL A 27 -12.93 2.82 1.42
C VAL A 27 -11.82 2.94 0.37
N VAL A 28 -10.63 2.42 0.66
CA VAL A 28 -9.49 2.48 -0.27
C VAL A 28 -9.80 1.71 -1.56
N ARG A 29 -10.43 0.53 -1.45
CA ARG A 29 -10.84 -0.26 -2.62
C ARG A 29 -11.79 0.51 -3.54
N LYS A 30 -12.85 1.09 -2.96
CA LYS A 30 -13.84 1.87 -3.74
C LYS A 30 -13.18 3.05 -4.45
N TRP A 31 -12.29 3.76 -3.76
CA TRP A 31 -11.53 4.86 -4.34
C TRP A 31 -10.66 4.40 -5.51
N LEU A 32 -9.80 3.40 -5.30
CA LEU A 32 -8.89 2.89 -6.33
C LEU A 32 -9.65 2.36 -7.55
N TRP A 33 -10.81 1.72 -7.34
CA TRP A 33 -11.65 1.27 -8.44
C TRP A 33 -12.26 2.44 -9.23
N ALA A 34 -12.75 3.47 -8.54
CA ALA A 34 -13.30 4.67 -9.18
C ALA A 34 -12.25 5.43 -10.00
N GLU A 35 -10.99 5.43 -9.55
CA GLU A 35 -9.83 5.99 -10.24
C GLU A 35 -9.33 5.11 -11.42
N GLY A 36 -9.95 3.94 -11.65
CA GLY A 36 -9.62 3.06 -12.76
C GLY A 36 -8.50 2.05 -12.49
N PHE A 37 -7.94 2.01 -11.27
CA PHE A 37 -6.91 1.01 -10.94
C PHE A 37 -7.49 -0.40 -10.83
N ARG A 38 -6.77 -1.37 -11.38
CA ARG A 38 -7.12 -2.79 -11.27
C ARG A 38 -6.17 -3.50 -10.32
N TYR A 39 -6.75 -4.25 -9.39
CA TYR A 39 -6.02 -4.93 -8.35
C TYR A 39 -6.63 -6.30 -8.02
N ARG A 40 -5.86 -7.14 -7.36
CA ARG A 40 -6.31 -8.40 -6.75
C ARG A 40 -6.30 -8.26 -5.24
N LEU A 41 -7.20 -8.98 -4.59
CA LEU A 41 -7.30 -9.05 -3.13
C LEU A 41 -6.81 -10.41 -2.64
N TYR A 42 -6.25 -10.44 -1.44
CA TYR A 42 -5.93 -11.68 -0.70
C TYR A 42 -5.18 -12.72 -1.53
N VAL A 43 -4.15 -12.28 -2.27
CA VAL A 43 -3.38 -13.18 -3.15
C VAL A 43 -2.62 -14.20 -2.29
N LYS A 44 -3.04 -15.46 -2.39
CA LYS A 44 -2.35 -16.59 -1.74
C LYS A 44 -0.92 -16.71 -2.28
N GLY A 45 0.03 -17.00 -1.40
CA GLY A 45 1.45 -17.18 -1.74
C GLY A 45 2.33 -15.94 -1.59
N LEU A 46 1.75 -14.77 -1.25
CA LEU A 46 2.53 -13.57 -0.94
C LEU A 46 2.71 -13.41 0.58
N PRO A 47 3.91 -13.00 1.06
CA PRO A 47 4.20 -12.90 2.48
C PRO A 47 3.32 -11.85 3.16
N GLY A 48 2.66 -12.20 4.25
CA GLY A 48 1.81 -11.26 5.01
C GLY A 48 0.47 -10.93 4.38
N SER A 49 0.03 -11.65 3.32
CA SER A 49 -1.31 -11.52 2.72
C SER A 49 -1.77 -10.07 2.51
N PRO A 50 -1.10 -9.32 1.62
CA PRO A 50 -1.41 -7.91 1.36
C PRO A 50 -2.87 -7.71 0.97
N ASP A 51 -3.45 -6.60 1.43
CA ASP A 51 -4.86 -6.28 1.21
C ASP A 51 -5.14 -6.06 -0.27
N ILE A 52 -4.25 -5.30 -0.94
CA ILE A 52 -4.38 -4.94 -2.35
C ILE A 52 -3.07 -5.23 -3.07
N VAL A 53 -3.16 -5.93 -4.21
CA VAL A 53 -2.01 -6.33 -5.02
C VAL A 53 -2.21 -5.91 -6.48
N MET A 54 -1.25 -5.15 -7.00
CA MET A 54 -1.16 -4.76 -8.41
C MET A 54 0.04 -5.46 -9.05
N LYS A 55 -0.18 -6.69 -9.55
CA LYS A 55 0.90 -7.55 -10.10
C LYS A 55 1.67 -6.90 -11.26
N LYS A 56 0.98 -6.21 -12.17
CA LYS A 56 1.58 -5.59 -13.36
C LYS A 56 2.70 -4.60 -12.98
N TYR A 57 2.49 -3.86 -11.90
CA TYR A 57 3.39 -2.79 -11.44
C TYR A 57 4.26 -3.22 -10.25
N LYS A 58 4.20 -4.51 -9.88
CA LYS A 58 4.82 -5.05 -8.66
C LYS A 58 4.54 -4.19 -7.43
N THR A 59 3.29 -3.74 -7.24
CA THR A 59 2.91 -2.91 -6.08
C THR A 59 1.99 -3.67 -5.14
N VAL A 60 2.27 -3.62 -3.84
CA VAL A 60 1.40 -4.09 -2.77
C VAL A 60 1.01 -2.93 -1.86
N ILE A 61 -0.24 -2.93 -1.38
CA ILE A 61 -0.75 -1.91 -0.46
C ILE A 61 -1.26 -2.63 0.79
N PHE A 62 -0.76 -2.21 1.94
CA PHE A 62 -1.20 -2.63 3.27
C PHE A 62 -2.09 -1.56 3.89
N ILE A 63 -3.22 -1.97 4.44
CA ILE A 63 -4.21 -1.11 5.08
C ILE A 63 -4.23 -1.46 6.57
N ASN A 64 -3.31 -0.83 7.32
CA ASN A 64 -3.02 -1.22 8.69
C ASN A 64 -3.93 -0.51 9.70
N GLY A 65 -4.54 -1.30 10.58
CA GLY A 65 -5.16 -0.79 11.79
C GLY A 65 -4.10 -0.20 12.74
N CYS A 66 -4.29 1.04 13.19
CA CYS A 66 -3.28 1.73 14.00
C CYS A 66 -2.94 0.99 15.29
N PHE A 67 -3.93 0.38 15.92
CA PHE A 67 -3.76 -0.37 17.16
C PHE A 67 -2.97 -1.69 16.97
N TRP A 68 -3.37 -2.50 15.99
CA TRP A 68 -2.82 -3.85 15.80
C TRP A 68 -1.38 -3.88 15.28
N HIS A 69 -0.99 -2.83 14.58
CA HIS A 69 0.32 -2.67 13.95
C HIS A 69 1.16 -1.56 14.61
N GLY A 70 0.73 -1.02 15.74
CA GLY A 70 1.53 -0.12 16.57
C GLY A 70 1.91 1.21 15.91
N HIS A 71 0.96 1.89 15.27
CA HIS A 71 1.24 3.16 14.57
C HIS A 71 1.80 4.23 15.51
N ASN A 72 3.01 4.70 15.22
CA ASN A 72 3.75 5.69 16.01
C ASN A 72 3.93 5.30 17.48
N LEU A 73 3.94 4.00 17.80
CA LEU A 73 4.43 3.55 19.10
C LEU A 73 5.94 3.79 19.12
N ALA A 74 6.41 4.48 20.16
CA ALA A 74 7.82 4.71 20.42
C ALA A 74 8.20 4.04 21.73
N TYR A 75 9.41 3.51 21.81
CA TYR A 75 10.02 3.10 23.08
C TYR A 75 10.76 4.30 23.66
N ARG A 76 10.57 4.61 24.94
CA ARG A 76 11.29 5.71 25.60
C ARG A 76 12.22 5.15 26.68
N GLY A 77 13.52 5.41 26.52
CA GLY A 77 14.54 5.13 27.54
C GLY A 77 15.02 3.67 27.62
N GLU A 78 15.87 3.41 28.60
CA GLU A 78 16.52 2.10 28.87
C GLU A 78 15.55 1.04 29.42
N ASN A 79 14.36 1.44 29.90
CA ASN A 79 13.40 0.59 30.61
C ASN A 79 12.27 0.02 29.72
N GLU A 80 12.38 0.10 28.39
CA GLU A 80 11.37 -0.41 27.43
C GLU A 80 9.94 0.13 27.62
N ASP A 81 9.78 1.31 28.26
CA ASP A 81 8.47 1.92 28.44
C ASP A 81 7.89 2.34 27.09
N VAL A 82 6.78 1.71 26.71
CA VAL A 82 6.09 2.00 25.45
C VAL A 82 5.25 3.26 25.59
N VAL A 83 5.57 4.26 24.77
CA VAL A 83 4.82 5.51 24.69
C VAL A 83 3.61 5.31 23.78
N ASP A 84 2.43 5.43 24.39
CA ASP A 84 1.16 5.46 23.68
C ASP A 84 1.13 6.58 22.64
N SER A 85 0.55 6.29 21.48
CA SER A 85 0.30 7.27 20.43
C SER A 85 -1.17 7.70 20.43
N LYS A 86 -1.50 8.85 19.84
CA LYS A 86 -2.89 9.33 19.72
C LYS A 86 -3.81 8.31 19.03
N CYS A 87 -3.25 7.46 18.17
CA CYS A 87 -3.98 6.48 17.38
C CYS A 87 -3.75 5.01 17.82
N CYS A 88 -2.83 4.78 18.77
CA CYS A 88 -2.56 3.47 19.36
C CYS A 88 -2.36 3.63 20.88
N ARG A 89 -3.38 3.27 21.65
CA ARG A 89 -3.33 3.28 23.13
C ARG A 89 -3.30 1.86 23.66
N ILE A 90 -2.30 1.55 24.46
CA ILE A 90 -2.13 0.23 25.05
C ILE A 90 -3.13 0.08 26.20
N PRO A 91 -3.90 -1.03 26.24
CA PRO A 91 -4.81 -1.28 27.34
C PRO A 91 -4.02 -1.47 28.64
N LYS A 92 -4.46 -0.84 29.73
CA LYS A 92 -3.88 -1.07 31.07
C LYS A 92 -4.19 -2.48 31.62
N THR A 93 -5.14 -3.17 31.00
CA THR A 93 -5.48 -4.56 31.32
C THR A 93 -4.65 -5.49 30.45
N ARG A 94 -3.87 -6.40 31.06
CA ARG A 94 -2.94 -7.31 30.37
C ARG A 94 -1.93 -6.57 29.48
N THR A 95 -1.35 -5.50 30.01
CA THR A 95 -0.41 -4.61 29.30
C THR A 95 0.70 -5.38 28.60
N ASP A 96 1.41 -6.26 29.33
CA ASP A 96 2.55 -7.01 28.81
C ASP A 96 2.17 -7.90 27.63
N PHE A 97 1.00 -8.54 27.70
CA PHE A 97 0.46 -9.33 26.60
C PHE A 97 0.22 -8.47 25.36
N TRP A 98 -0.35 -7.28 25.52
CA TRP A 98 -0.63 -6.38 24.41
C TRP A 98 0.65 -5.80 23.80
N ILE A 99 1.61 -5.39 24.63
CA ILE A 99 2.93 -4.94 24.18
C ILE A 99 3.58 -6.05 23.34
N GLN A 100 3.76 -7.25 23.90
CA GLN A 100 4.40 -8.36 23.19
C GLN A 100 3.67 -8.72 21.89
N LYS A 101 2.33 -8.69 21.89
CA LYS A 101 1.52 -8.98 20.70
C LYS A 101 1.71 -7.94 19.61
N ILE A 102 1.67 -6.65 19.95
CA ILE A 102 1.85 -5.56 18.99
C ILE A 102 3.29 -5.55 18.46
N THR A 103 4.28 -5.70 19.33
CA THR A 103 5.70 -5.77 18.94
C THR A 103 5.95 -6.92 17.98
N ARG A 104 5.38 -8.11 18.24
CA ARG A 104 5.48 -9.25 17.32
C ARG A 104 4.84 -8.97 15.96
N ASN A 105 3.71 -8.27 15.93
CA ASN A 105 3.08 -7.87 14.67
C ASN A 105 3.95 -6.87 13.90
N MET A 106 4.49 -5.84 14.57
CA MET A 106 5.40 -4.87 13.96
C MET A 106 6.65 -5.54 13.37
N GLN A 107 7.26 -6.48 14.10
CA GLN A 107 8.39 -7.27 13.62
C GLN A 107 8.02 -8.09 12.37
N ARG A 108 6.84 -8.73 12.36
CA ARG A 108 6.34 -9.46 11.20
C ARG A 108 6.14 -8.54 10.00
N ASP A 109 5.56 -7.36 10.20
CA ASP A 109 5.34 -6.38 9.15
C ASP A 109 6.65 -5.90 8.55
N TYR A 110 7.64 -5.59 9.40
CA TYR A 110 8.99 -5.23 8.95
C TYR A 110 9.61 -6.32 8.09
N ILE A 111 9.57 -7.58 8.54
CA ILE A 111 10.09 -8.72 7.77
C ILE A 111 9.38 -8.84 6.41
N ASN A 112 8.05 -8.70 6.40
CA ASN A 112 7.27 -8.75 5.15
C ASN A 112 7.66 -7.63 4.19
N VAL A 113 7.73 -6.39 4.66
CA VAL A 113 8.15 -5.23 3.86
C VAL A 113 9.54 -5.47 3.26
N MET A 114 10.49 -5.98 4.04
CA MET A 114 11.84 -6.27 3.56
C MET A 114 11.84 -7.39 2.51
N ARG A 115 11.01 -8.43 2.67
CA ARG A 115 10.84 -9.49 1.65
C ARG A 115 10.31 -8.92 0.33
N TYR A 116 9.31 -8.05 0.38
CA TYR A 116 8.78 -7.40 -0.82
C TYR A 116 9.83 -6.52 -1.51
N LYS A 117 10.54 -5.68 -0.75
CA LYS A 117 11.58 -4.82 -1.30
C LYS A 117 12.68 -5.63 -1.99
N ARG A 118 13.15 -6.72 -1.36
CA ARG A 118 14.15 -7.63 -1.96
C ARG A 118 13.63 -8.31 -3.23
N ALA A 119 12.34 -8.63 -3.29
CA ALA A 119 11.70 -9.18 -4.48
C ALA A 119 11.37 -8.13 -5.56
N GLY A 120 11.79 -6.86 -5.37
CA GLY A 120 11.56 -5.77 -6.31
C GLY A 120 10.12 -5.27 -6.35
N TRP A 121 9.39 -5.42 -5.23
CA TRP A 121 8.03 -4.89 -5.10
C TRP A 121 8.02 -3.52 -4.42
N HIS A 122 7.15 -2.65 -4.90
CA HIS A 122 6.79 -1.41 -4.22
C HIS A 122 5.79 -1.72 -3.11
N VAL A 123 6.09 -1.26 -1.89
CA VAL A 123 5.23 -1.45 -0.72
C VAL A 123 4.68 -0.10 -0.31
N LEU A 124 3.35 0.02 -0.31
CA LEU A 124 2.62 1.18 0.19
C LEU A 124 1.87 0.79 1.46
N THR A 125 1.78 1.71 2.42
CA THR A 125 1.06 1.48 3.67
C THR A 125 0.14 2.66 3.94
N VAL A 126 -1.13 2.35 4.15
CA VAL A 126 -2.17 3.30 4.52
C VAL A 126 -2.65 2.94 5.92
N TRP A 127 -2.59 3.89 6.83
CA TRP A 127 -3.01 3.70 8.20
C TRP A 127 -4.47 4.07 8.40
N GLU A 128 -5.18 3.33 9.24
CA GLU A 128 -6.58 3.58 9.56
C GLU A 128 -6.85 5.03 10.01
N CYS A 129 -5.94 5.63 10.79
CA CYS A 129 -6.10 7.02 11.25
C CYS A 129 -6.03 8.05 10.11
N GLN A 130 -5.36 7.74 9.01
CA GLN A 130 -5.28 8.63 7.85
C GLN A 130 -6.60 8.63 7.05
N LEU A 131 -7.47 7.64 7.31
CA LEU A 131 -8.80 7.53 6.72
C LEU A 131 -9.91 8.04 7.65
N LYS A 132 -9.56 8.67 8.77
CA LYS A 132 -10.54 9.24 9.72
C LYS A 132 -10.78 10.71 9.38
N GLY A 133 -12.03 11.05 9.08
CA GLY A 133 -12.44 12.40 8.71
C GLY A 133 -12.37 12.64 7.19
N LYS A 134 -13.36 13.35 6.65
CA LYS A 134 -13.56 13.48 5.19
C LYS A 134 -12.36 14.09 4.48
N GLU A 135 -11.83 15.20 5.01
CA GLU A 135 -10.72 15.94 4.41
C GLU A 135 -9.42 15.12 4.42
N GLN A 136 -9.03 14.60 5.59
CA GLN A 136 -7.81 13.80 5.73
C GLN A 136 -7.87 12.52 4.89
N GLN A 137 -9.04 11.89 4.83
CA GLN A 137 -9.28 10.72 3.99
C GLN A 137 -9.06 11.07 2.52
N LEU A 138 -9.64 12.16 2.02
CA LEU A 138 -9.50 12.56 0.63
C LEU A 138 -8.03 12.83 0.26
N GLN A 139 -7.33 13.60 1.10
CA GLN A 139 -5.91 13.91 0.90
C GLN A 139 -5.05 12.64 0.85
N THR A 140 -5.29 11.71 1.76
CA THR A 140 -4.56 10.42 1.81
C THR A 140 -4.83 9.59 0.55
N LEU A 141 -6.09 9.53 0.11
CA LEU A 141 -6.48 8.77 -1.08
C LEU A 141 -5.91 9.38 -2.37
N MET A 142 -5.91 10.70 -2.49
CA MET A 142 -5.26 11.41 -3.61
C MET A 142 -3.75 11.17 -3.62
N ALA A 143 -3.07 11.29 -2.47
CA ALA A 143 -1.65 11.01 -2.35
C ALA A 143 -1.32 9.55 -2.73
N LEU A 144 -2.19 8.60 -2.37
CA LEU A 144 -2.08 7.21 -2.77
C LEU A 144 -2.19 7.04 -4.29
N SER A 145 -3.22 7.62 -4.93
CA SER A 145 -3.36 7.61 -6.40
C SER A 145 -2.12 8.19 -7.09
N HIS A 146 -1.63 9.35 -6.64
CA HIS A 146 -0.42 9.97 -7.18
C HIS A 146 0.81 9.08 -7.05
N LYS A 147 1.00 8.43 -5.90
CA LYS A 147 2.14 7.54 -5.69
C LYS A 147 2.09 6.31 -6.59
N ILE A 148 0.90 5.72 -6.77
CA ILE A 148 0.69 4.60 -7.70
C ILE A 148 0.99 5.04 -9.13
N ASN A 149 0.47 6.20 -9.57
CA ASN A 149 0.72 6.73 -10.90
C ASN A 149 2.22 7.00 -11.14
N SER A 150 2.94 7.56 -10.16
CA SER A 150 4.40 7.71 -10.23
C SER A 150 5.09 6.37 -10.45
N ILE A 151 4.74 5.32 -9.72
CA ILE A 151 5.30 3.97 -9.90
C ILE A 151 4.99 3.42 -11.31
N ILE A 152 3.75 3.62 -11.78
CA ILE A 152 3.34 3.19 -13.11
C ILE A 152 4.16 3.90 -14.18
N LEU A 153 4.33 5.22 -14.09
CA LEU A 153 5.12 6.01 -15.03
C LEU A 153 6.59 5.58 -15.02
N ASP A 154 7.16 5.35 -13.84
CA ASP A 154 8.53 4.85 -13.73
C ASP A 154 8.70 3.45 -14.35
N SER A 155 7.66 2.61 -14.30
CA SER A 155 7.69 1.31 -14.99
C SER A 155 7.70 1.43 -16.52
N TYR A 156 7.17 2.52 -17.07
CA TYR A 156 7.20 2.81 -18.52
C TYR A 156 8.50 3.51 -18.96
N ARG A 157 9.32 4.03 -18.04
CA ARG A 157 10.60 4.67 -18.35
C ARG A 157 11.73 3.69 -18.70
N LEU A 158 11.49 2.38 -18.67
CA LEU A 158 12.36 1.45 -19.37
C LEU A 158 12.34 1.83 -20.85
N PRO A 159 13.47 2.25 -21.44
CA PRO A 159 13.46 2.63 -22.85
C PRO A 159 12.95 1.42 -23.63
N LYS A 160 11.92 1.62 -24.46
CA LYS A 160 11.85 0.82 -25.69
C LYS A 160 13.20 1.06 -26.34
N ARG A 161 14.10 0.07 -26.29
CA ARG A 161 15.19 0.00 -27.24
C ARG A 161 14.49 -0.14 -28.58
N TYR A 162 14.31 0.99 -29.25
CA TYR A 162 14.24 0.94 -30.69
C TYR A 162 15.65 0.52 -31.06
N ASP A 163 15.81 -0.78 -31.33
CA ASP A 163 16.99 -1.25 -32.03
C ASP A 163 16.90 -0.57 -33.39
N PHE A 164 17.48 0.62 -33.47
CA PHE A 164 17.77 1.24 -34.75
C PHE A 164 18.93 0.39 -35.26
N GLU A 165 18.61 -0.67 -36.00
CA GLU A 165 19.60 -1.15 -36.96
C GLU A 165 19.94 0.08 -37.79
N PRO A 166 21.22 0.48 -37.86
CA PRO A 166 21.60 1.52 -38.81
C PRO A 166 21.06 1.05 -40.15
N GLU A 167 20.17 1.84 -40.76
CA GLU A 167 19.71 1.59 -42.12
C GLU A 167 20.95 1.28 -42.94
N GLU A 168 21.11 0.01 -43.34
CA GLU A 168 21.97 -0.32 -44.47
C GLU A 168 21.42 0.55 -45.60
N GLU A 169 22.13 1.66 -45.85
CA GLU A 169 21.97 2.58 -46.97
C GLU A 169 20.61 2.41 -47.65
N MET A 170 19.54 2.94 -47.02
CA MET A 170 18.25 3.04 -47.69
C MET A 170 18.48 3.92 -48.92
N ALA A 171 18.73 3.27 -50.06
CA ALA A 171 18.94 3.94 -51.32
C ALA A 171 17.72 4.81 -51.55
N MET A 172 17.90 6.12 -51.44
CA MET A 172 16.88 7.08 -51.83
C MET A 172 16.68 6.92 -53.33
N VAL A 173 15.72 6.09 -53.72
CA VAL A 173 15.21 6.08 -55.08
C VAL A 173 14.38 7.34 -55.20
N ALA A 174 15.03 8.43 -55.61
CA ALA A 174 14.31 9.61 -56.07
C ALA A 174 13.42 9.15 -57.23
N GLU A 175 12.10 9.28 -57.07
CA GLU A 175 11.20 9.15 -58.22
C GLU A 175 11.61 10.19 -59.26
N GLU A 176 11.65 9.77 -60.53
CA GLU A 176 11.96 10.67 -61.64
C GLU A 176 10.99 11.86 -61.61
N SER A 177 11.53 13.07 -61.67
CA SER A 177 10.75 14.28 -61.73
C SER A 177 9.91 14.29 -63.01
N PHE A 178 8.62 14.02 -62.89
CA PHE A 178 7.68 14.26 -63.98
C PHE A 178 7.36 15.76 -64.05
N ASP A 179 7.81 16.41 -65.11
CA ASP A 179 7.35 17.76 -65.46
C ASP A 179 5.88 17.68 -65.86
N TYR A 180 5.01 18.22 -65.01
CA TYR A 180 3.60 18.40 -65.32
C TYR A 180 3.45 19.52 -66.35
N GLU A 181 3.24 19.15 -67.61
CA GLU A 181 2.80 20.11 -68.64
C GLU A 181 1.43 20.68 -68.24
N LYS A 182 1.39 21.99 -67.95
CA LYS A 182 0.15 22.72 -67.75
C LYS A 182 -0.60 22.84 -69.07
N LYS A 183 -1.80 22.27 -69.13
CA LYS A 183 -2.84 22.61 -70.12
C LYS A 183 -3.65 23.81 -69.65
#